data_AF-A0A9Q9SB35-F1
#
_entry.id   AF-A0A9Q9SB35-F1
#
_cell.length_a   1.000
_cell.length_b   1.000
_cell.length_c   1.000
_cell.angle_alpha   90.00
_cell.angle_beta   90.00
_cell.angle_gamma   90.00
#
_symmetry.space_group_name_H-M   'P 1'
#
loop_
_entity.id
_entity.type
_entity.pdbx_description
1 polymer ?
#
loop_
_entity_poly.entity_id
_entity_poly.type
_entity_poly.pdbx_seq_one_letter_code
_entity_poly.pdbx_strand_id
1 'polypeptide(L)' 'MMGPLPGGRLRLFYSFNLEDHIPVQHLLRSIDQCLDLRDLLSYLADFYSSIGRPSIDPELMMRMLVIGYC' A
#
# COMPACT_ATOMS: atom_id res chain seq x y z
N MET A 1 12.07 -11.23 21.18
CA MET A 1 11.56 -12.62 21.22
C MET A 1 10.39 -12.65 22.18
N MET A 2 9.17 -12.96 21.73
CA MET A 2 8.01 -13.28 22.58
C MET A 2 7.02 -14.06 21.72
N GLY A 3 6.53 -15.20 22.23
CA GLY A 3 5.83 -16.25 21.48
C GLY A 3 4.39 -15.93 21.02
N PRO A 4 3.69 -16.91 20.41
CA PRO A 4 2.38 -16.70 19.81
C PRO A 4 1.31 -16.52 20.89
N LEU A 5 0.57 -15.40 20.81
CA LEU A 5 -0.56 -15.12 21.69
C LEU A 5 -1.82 -15.83 21.18
N PRO A 6 -2.53 -16.60 22.04
CA PRO A 6 -3.66 -17.42 21.65
C PRO A 6 -4.93 -16.57 21.47
N GLY A 7 -5.88 -17.15 20.73
CA GLY A 7 -7.08 -16.51 20.22
C GLY A 7 -7.93 -15.78 21.27
N GLY A 8 -8.63 -14.77 20.77
CA GLY A 8 -9.88 -14.32 21.39
C GLY A 8 -9.79 -13.04 22.22
N ARG A 9 -9.24 -11.95 21.67
CA ARG A 9 -9.70 -10.59 22.02
C ARG A 9 -9.19 -9.57 21.02
N LEU A 10 -10.09 -8.96 20.24
CA LEU A 10 -10.13 -7.54 19.86
C LEU A 10 -11.32 -7.30 18.91
N ARG A 11 -12.52 -7.32 19.48
CA ARG A 11 -13.78 -6.90 18.84
C ARG A 11 -13.87 -5.36 18.76
N LEU A 12 -12.80 -4.71 18.31
CA LEU A 12 -12.69 -3.25 18.17
C LEU A 12 -11.98 -2.80 16.88
N PHE A 13 -11.40 -3.72 16.11
CA PHE A 13 -10.93 -3.44 14.77
C PHE A 13 -11.85 -4.21 13.83
N TYR A 14 -12.70 -3.50 13.07
CA TYR A 14 -13.10 -4.05 11.79
C TYR A 14 -11.81 -4.15 10.98
N SER A 15 -11.24 -5.34 10.88
CA SER A 15 -10.20 -5.66 9.92
C SER A 15 -10.84 -5.61 8.53
N PHE A 16 -11.16 -4.39 8.08
CA PHE A 16 -11.65 -4.15 6.74
C PHE A 16 -10.43 -4.03 5.84
N ASN A 17 -10.13 -5.12 5.14
CA ASN A 17 -9.15 -5.10 4.07
C ASN A 17 -9.90 -4.86 2.76
N LEU A 18 -9.62 -3.72 2.13
CA LEU A 18 -10.20 -3.38 0.82
C LEU A 18 -9.84 -4.40 -0.25
N GLU A 19 -8.66 -5.03 -0.14
CA GLU A 19 -8.20 -6.04 -1.10
C GLU A 19 -9.12 -7.26 -1.12
N ASP A 20 -9.60 -7.72 0.03
CA ASP A 20 -10.47 -8.90 0.14
C ASP A 20 -11.82 -8.71 -0.57
N HIS A 21 -12.21 -7.46 -0.81
CA HIS A 21 -13.47 -7.08 -1.44
C HIS A 21 -13.32 -6.70 -2.93
N ILE A 22 -12.10 -6.59 -3.47
CA ILE A 22 -11.87 -6.27 -4.87
C ILE A 22 -11.78 -7.58 -5.68
N PRO A 23 -12.69 -7.83 -6.64
CA PRO A 23 -12.67 -9.05 -7.47
C PRO A 23 -11.32 -9.26 -8.16
N VAL A 24 -10.93 -10.52 -8.36
CA VAL A 24 -9.63 -10.86 -8.99
C VAL A 24 -9.50 -10.29 -10.40
N GLN A 25 -10.60 -10.20 -11.14
CA GLN A 25 -10.66 -9.66 -12.51
C GLN A 25 -10.93 -8.15 -12.57
N HIS A 26 -10.73 -7.44 -11.46
CA HIS A 26 -11.01 -6.00 -11.40
C HIS A 26 -9.90 -5.18 -12.07
N LEU A 27 -10.30 -4.16 -12.84
CA LEU A 27 -9.37 -3.27 -13.56
C LEU A 27 -8.28 -2.68 -12.66
N LEU A 28 -8.63 -2.27 -11.43
CA LEU A 28 -7.65 -1.73 -10.47
C LEU A 28 -6.55 -2.74 -10.10
N ARG A 29 -6.84 -4.05 -10.04
CA ARG A 29 -5.81 -5.08 -9.79
C ARG A 29 -4.89 -5.24 -11.00
N SER A 30 -5.43 -5.16 -12.22
CA SER A 30 -4.61 -5.18 -13.43
C SER A 30 -3.73 -3.94 -13.55
N ILE A 31 -4.24 -2.77 -13.16
CA ILE A 31 -3.48 -1.52 -13.12
C ILE A 31 -2.38 -1.61 -12.05
N ASP A 32 -2.71 -2.12 -10.86
CA ASP A 32 -1.75 -2.35 -9.76
C ASP A 32 -0.58 -3.25 -10.19
N GLN A 33 -0.87 -4.34 -10.91
CA GLN A 33 0.16 -5.23 -11.46
C GLN A 33 1.00 -4.58 -12.57
N CYS A 34 0.40 -3.71 -13.38
CA CYS A 34 1.10 -3.01 -14.45
C CYS A 34 1.97 -1.86 -13.92
N LEU A 35 1.53 -1.22 -12.83
CA LEU A 35 2.20 -0.11 -12.15
C LEU A 35 2.94 -0.60 -10.90
N ASP A 36 3.76 -1.63 -11.03
CA ASP A 36 4.67 -2.04 -9.96
C ASP A 36 5.82 -1.02 -9.82
N LEU A 37 5.75 -0.18 -8.78
CA LEU A 37 6.70 0.91 -8.53
C LEU A 37 7.70 0.59 -7.41
N ARG A 38 7.79 -0.66 -6.96
CA ARG A 38 8.68 -1.06 -5.85
C ARG A 38 10.16 -0.77 -6.11
N ASP A 39 10.61 -0.96 -7.36
CA ASP A 39 11.98 -0.62 -7.75
C ASP A 39 12.21 0.89 -7.70
N LEU A 40 11.23 1.69 -8.17
CA LEU A 40 11.29 3.14 -8.10
C LEU A 40 11.31 3.65 -6.66
N LEU A 41 10.52 3.06 -5.77
CA LEU A 41 10.52 3.37 -4.34
C LEU A 41 11.91 3.15 -3.74
N SER A 42 12.59 2.07 -4.14
CA SER A 42 13.95 1.75 -3.68
C SER A 42 14.98 2.79 -4.15
N TYR A 43 14.87 3.29 -5.39
CA TYR A 43 15.72 4.38 -5.88
C TYR A 43 15.44 5.72 -5.19
N LEU A 44 14.19 5.97 -4.82
CA LEU A 44 13.78 7.22 -4.18
C LEU A 44 13.99 7.20 -2.66
N ALA A 45 14.25 6.04 -2.06
CA ALA A 45 14.38 5.86 -0.62
C ALA A 45 15.36 6.85 0.03
N ASP A 46 16.52 7.07 -0.61
CA ASP A 46 17.56 7.97 -0.12
C ASP A 46 17.15 9.45 -0.13
N PHE A 47 16.10 9.81 -0.86
CA PHE A 47 15.57 11.18 -0.91
C PHE A 47 14.50 11.44 0.15
N TYR A 48 14.00 10.41 0.83
CA TYR A 48 13.06 10.58 1.93
C TYR A 48 13.80 10.95 3.21
N SER A 49 13.22 11.89 3.96
CA SER A 49 13.72 12.21 5.29
C SER A 49 13.63 10.96 6.18
N SER A 50 14.73 10.63 6.84
CA SER A 50 14.77 9.59 7.88
C SER A 50 14.08 10.03 9.19
N ILE A 51 13.69 11.31 9.29
CA ILE A 51 13.10 11.92 10.49
C ILE A 51 11.82 12.68 10.11
N GLY A 52 10.69 12.32 10.73
CA GLY A 52 9.38 12.96 10.51
C GLY A 52 8.34 12.01 9.93
N ARG A 53 7.19 12.54 9.50
CA ARG A 53 6.23 11.74 8.72
C ARG A 53 6.84 11.49 7.34
N PRO A 54 6.88 10.25 6.84
CA PRO A 54 7.25 10.02 5.46
C PRO A 54 6.35 10.87 4.58
N SER A 55 6.95 11.60 3.64
CA SER A 55 6.23 12.34 2.60
C SER A 55 5.26 11.39 1.89
N ILE A 56 4.25 11.94 1.20
CA ILE A 56 3.29 11.13 0.41
C ILE A 56 4.08 10.08 -0.38
N ASP A 57 3.67 8.82 -0.23
CA ASP A 57 4.32 7.70 -0.90
C ASP A 57 4.40 8.02 -2.41
N PRO A 58 5.60 8.03 -3.00
CA PRO A 58 5.77 8.37 -4.42
C PRO A 58 4.96 7.43 -5.31
N GLU A 59 4.75 6.19 -4.85
CA GLU A 59 3.87 5.25 -5.51
C GLU A 59 2.43 5.77 -5.54
N LEU A 60 1.91 6.26 -4.41
CA LEU A 60 0.57 6.85 -4.31
C LEU A 60 0.45 8.10 -5.19
N MET A 61 1.48 8.96 -5.19
CA MET A 61 1.50 10.16 -6.02
C MET A 61 1.48 9.82 -7.52
N MET A 62 2.28 8.84 -7.94
CA MET A 62 2.32 8.35 -9.31
C MET A 62 0.97 7.72 -9.72
N ARG A 63 0.37 6.90 -8.85
CA ARG A 63 -0.97 6.32 -9.08
C ARG A 63 -2.03 7.40 -9.25
N MET A 64 -2.02 8.43 -8.41
CA MET A 64 -2.95 9.56 -8.54
C MET A 64 -2.75 10.35 -9.84
N LEU A 65 -1.49 10.53 -10.28
CA LEU A 65 -1.18 11.17 -11.57
C LEU A 65 -1.67 10.32 -12.74
N VAL A 66 -1.36 9.02 -12.79
CA VAL A 66 -1.81 8.15 -13.88
C VAL A 66 -3.34 8.10 -13.97
N ILE A 67 -4.04 8.02 -12.84
CA ILE A 67 -5.51 8.04 -12.82
C ILE A 67 -6.08 9.41 -13.23
N GLY A 68 -5.41 10.51 -12.89
CA GLY A 68 -5.89 11.87 -13.17
C GLY A 68 -5.59 12.39 -14.58
N TYR A 69 -4.63 11.78 -15.29
CA TYR A 69 -4.17 12.21 -16.62
C TYR A 69 -4.46 11.20 -17.75
N CYS A 70 -5.05 10.03 -17.45
CA CYS A 70 -5.58 9.07 -18.42
C CYS A 70 -7.11 9.13 -18.47
#